data_AF-A0A840ZHM1-F1
#
_entry.id   AF-A0A840ZHM1-F1
#
_cell.length_a   1.000
_cell.length_b   1.000
_cell.length_c   1.000
_cell.angle_alpha   90.00
_cell.angle_beta   90.00
_cell.angle_gamma   90.00
#
_symmetry.space_group_name_H-M   'P 1'
#
loop_
_entity.id
_entity.type
_entity.pdbx_description
1 polymer ?
#
loop_
_entity_poly.entity_id
_entity_poly.type
_entity_poly.pdbx_seq_one_letter_code
_entity_poly.pdbx_strand_id
1 'polypeptide(L)'
;MPAPRVMKPVALAVLGTTLASLPAIAQPRTPTVRLTCAEAMGIVKAEGSVVLGIGGRTPERFVRDRSLCELTEIAELRFVPTRDNPQCPIGYRCREPDYGDWNWNGD
;
A
#
# COMPACT_ATOMS: atom_id res chain seq x y z
N MET A 1 -2.93 -24.10 70.21
CA MET A 1 -1.77 -24.45 69.35
C MET A 1 -2.14 -24.14 67.89
N PRO A 2 -1.60 -23.09 67.26
CA PRO A 2 -1.68 -22.91 65.81
C PRO A 2 -0.48 -23.54 65.10
N ALA A 3 -0.73 -24.20 63.96
CA ALA A 3 0.24 -24.94 63.15
C ALA A 3 1.17 -24.02 62.31
N PRO A 4 2.40 -24.45 61.96
CA PRO A 4 3.32 -23.66 61.15
C PRO A 4 2.93 -23.66 59.66
N ARG A 5 2.96 -22.48 59.04
CA ARG A 5 2.80 -22.31 57.58
C ARG A 5 4.11 -22.66 56.88
N VAL A 6 4.09 -23.70 56.06
CA VAL A 6 5.21 -24.04 55.16
C VAL A 6 5.17 -23.11 53.95
N MET A 7 6.21 -22.30 53.77
CA MET A 7 6.42 -21.44 52.60
C MET A 7 6.90 -22.30 51.43
N LYS A 8 6.15 -22.35 50.32
CA LYS A 8 6.60 -23.02 49.08
C LYS A 8 7.35 -22.00 48.20
N PRO A 9 8.53 -22.33 47.65
CA PRO A 9 9.24 -21.44 46.76
C PRO A 9 8.52 -21.43 45.40
N VAL A 10 8.00 -20.28 45.01
CA VAL A 10 7.43 -20.08 43.68
C VAL A 10 8.60 -19.90 42.72
N ALA A 11 8.96 -20.96 42.01
CA ALA A 11 9.90 -20.89 40.90
C ALA A 11 9.21 -20.19 39.71
N LEU A 12 9.58 -18.94 39.45
CA LEU A 12 9.19 -18.21 38.26
C LEU A 12 9.95 -18.78 37.05
N ALA A 13 9.31 -19.65 36.28
CA ALA A 13 9.81 -20.06 34.97
C ALA A 13 9.51 -18.96 33.95
N VAL A 14 10.52 -18.15 33.61
CA VAL A 14 10.44 -17.17 32.51
C VAL A 14 10.59 -17.95 31.21
N LEU A 15 9.46 -18.22 30.55
CA LEU A 15 9.42 -18.86 29.23
C LEU A 15 9.73 -17.78 28.18
N GLY A 16 10.97 -17.73 27.70
CA GLY A 16 11.41 -16.80 26.67
C GLY A 16 10.72 -17.08 25.34
N THR A 17 9.82 -16.21 24.91
CA THR A 17 9.24 -16.22 23.57
C THR A 17 10.24 -15.68 22.55
N THR A 18 10.92 -16.55 21.82
CA THR A 18 11.72 -16.17 20.65
C THR A 18 10.79 -15.73 19.52
N LEU A 19 10.69 -14.43 19.25
CA LEU A 19 10.06 -13.95 18.03
C LEU A 19 10.95 -14.32 16.84
N ALA A 20 10.53 -15.32 16.06
CA ALA A 20 11.15 -15.63 14.78
C ALA A 20 10.77 -14.53 13.78
N SER A 21 11.73 -13.68 13.43
CA SER A 21 11.61 -12.72 12.34
C SER A 21 11.60 -13.47 11.00
N LEU A 22 10.42 -13.64 10.41
CA LEU A 22 10.26 -14.17 9.06
C LEU A 22 10.83 -13.17 8.04
N PRO A 23 11.54 -13.63 6.99
CA PRO A 23 11.98 -12.75 5.92
C PRO A 23 10.75 -12.20 5.18
N ALA A 24 10.66 -10.87 5.04
CA ALA A 24 9.67 -10.22 4.21
C ALA A 24 10.00 -10.49 2.73
N ILE A 25 9.37 -11.49 2.13
CA ILE A 25 9.47 -11.75 0.69
C ILE A 25 8.73 -10.61 -0.02
N ALA A 26 9.43 -9.85 -0.85
CA ALA A 26 8.82 -8.84 -1.70
C ALA A 26 7.83 -9.52 -2.66
N GLN A 27 6.52 -9.28 -2.48
CA GLN A 27 5.50 -9.86 -3.35
C GLN A 27 5.76 -9.40 -4.81
N PRO A 28 5.84 -10.35 -5.77
CA PRO A 28 6.03 -10.01 -7.18
C PRO A 28 4.84 -9.16 -7.63
N ARG A 29 5.10 -7.89 -7.94
CA ARG A 29 4.08 -6.95 -8.43
C ARG A 29 3.88 -7.21 -9.91
N THR A 30 2.64 -7.47 -10.32
CA THR A 30 2.30 -7.60 -11.73
C THR A 30 2.63 -6.28 -12.44
N PRO A 31 3.52 -6.30 -13.44
CA PRO A 31 3.86 -5.08 -14.17
C PRO A 31 2.77 -4.75 -15.19
N THR A 32 2.37 -3.47 -15.27
CA THR A 32 1.31 -2.96 -16.16
C THR A 32 1.58 -3.27 -17.63
N VAL A 33 2.85 -3.35 -18.03
CA VAL A 33 3.27 -3.70 -19.40
C VAL A 33 2.93 -5.14 -19.81
N ARG A 34 2.55 -6.01 -18.87
CA ARG A 34 2.05 -7.37 -19.15
C ARG A 34 0.52 -7.45 -19.23
N LEU A 35 -0.18 -6.39 -18.83
CA LEU A 35 -1.63 -6.28 -18.83
C LEU A 35 -2.09 -5.45 -20.03
N THR A 36 -3.30 -5.71 -20.53
CA THR A 36 -4.01 -4.73 -21.36
C THR A 36 -4.49 -3.55 -20.52
N CYS A 37 -4.78 -2.43 -21.16
CA CYS A 37 -5.32 -1.26 -20.49
C CYS A 37 -6.62 -1.57 -19.73
N ALA A 38 -7.52 -2.33 -20.36
CA ALA A 38 -8.79 -2.73 -19.74
C ALA A 38 -8.58 -3.65 -18.52
N GLU A 39 -7.67 -4.62 -18.60
CA GLU A 39 -7.34 -5.48 -17.45
C GLU A 39 -6.74 -4.68 -16.30
N ALA A 40 -5.80 -3.78 -16.60
CA ALA A 40 -5.13 -2.96 -15.59
C ALA A 40 -6.13 -2.04 -14.86
N MET A 41 -6.99 -1.35 -15.61
CA MET A 41 -8.09 -0.55 -15.05
C MET A 41 -9.07 -1.42 -14.24
N GLY A 42 -9.38 -2.62 -14.74
CA GLY A 42 -10.26 -3.58 -14.07
C GLY A 42 -9.73 -3.98 -12.69
N ILE A 43 -8.43 -4.25 -12.59
CA ILE A 43 -7.77 -4.57 -11.31
C ILE A 43 -7.87 -3.39 -10.34
N VAL A 44 -7.53 -2.16 -10.77
CA VAL A 44 -7.63 -0.96 -9.91
C VAL A 44 -9.09 -0.76 -9.44
N LYS A 45 -10.05 -0.95 -10.34
CA LYS A 45 -11.48 -0.81 -10.01
C LYS A 45 -11.96 -1.86 -9.00
N ALA A 46 -11.49 -3.10 -9.13
CA ALA A 46 -11.87 -4.21 -8.26
C ALA A 46 -11.26 -4.09 -6.86
N GLU A 47 -9.95 -3.87 -6.79
CA GLU A 47 -9.22 -3.79 -5.51
C GLU A 47 -9.40 -2.44 -4.81
N GLY A 48 -9.78 -1.40 -5.56
CA GLY A 48 -9.86 -0.04 -5.06
C GLY A 48 -8.47 0.59 -4.91
N SER A 49 -7.53 -0.08 -4.25
CA SER A 49 -6.16 0.36 -4.07
C SER A 49 -5.17 -0.77 -4.33
N VAL A 50 -4.26 -0.57 -5.30
CA VAL A 50 -3.32 -1.62 -5.73
C VAL A 50 -1.97 -1.03 -6.10
N VAL A 51 -0.89 -1.75 -5.79
CA VAL A 51 0.46 -1.36 -6.20
C VAL A 51 0.88 -2.16 -7.42
N LEU A 52 1.08 -1.49 -8.55
CA LEU A 52 1.45 -2.12 -9.82
C LEU A 52 2.84 -1.67 -10.25
N GLY A 53 3.58 -2.57 -10.90
CA GLY A 53 4.88 -2.24 -11.48
C GLY A 53 4.72 -1.48 -12.78
N ILE A 54 5.48 -0.41 -13.00
CA ILE A 54 5.52 0.30 -14.28
C ILE A 54 6.86 -0.09 -14.93
N GLY A 55 6.84 -0.77 -16.09
CA GLY A 55 8.02 -1.48 -16.64
C GLY A 55 9.36 -0.73 -16.50
N GLY A 56 10.29 -1.31 -15.74
CA GLY A 56 11.63 -0.74 -15.49
C GLY A 56 11.68 0.46 -14.54
N ARG A 57 10.55 0.90 -14.00
CA ARG A 57 10.42 2.01 -13.04
C ARG A 57 10.02 1.48 -11.68
N THR A 58 10.04 2.36 -10.69
CA THR A 58 9.50 2.06 -9.37
C THR A 58 8.01 1.73 -9.46
N PRO A 59 7.52 0.71 -8.74
CA PRO A 59 6.10 0.44 -8.67
C PRO A 59 5.37 1.61 -8.01
N GLU A 60 4.15 1.85 -8.45
CA GLU A 60 3.31 2.96 -7.99
C GLU A 60 1.99 2.41 -7.44
N ARG A 61 1.43 3.09 -6.44
CA ARG A 61 0.09 2.80 -5.90
C ARG A 61 -0.94 3.54 -6.74
N PHE A 62 -1.90 2.79 -7.27
CA PHE A 62 -3.06 3.32 -7.98
C PHE A 62 -4.31 3.14 -7.15
N VAL A 63 -5.19 4.14 -7.19
CA VAL A 63 -6.51 4.09 -6.56
C VAL A 63 -7.62 4.29 -7.58
N ARG A 64 -8.77 3.70 -7.29
CA ARG A 64 -9.97 3.81 -8.13
C ARG A 64 -10.54 5.21 -8.16
N ASP A 65 -10.55 5.90 -7.02
CA ASP A 65 -11.19 7.20 -6.86
C ASP A 65 -10.64 7.97 -5.64
N ARG A 66 -11.00 9.25 -5.52
CA ARG A 66 -10.47 10.16 -4.50
C ARG A 66 -10.74 9.73 -3.05
N SER A 67 -11.75 8.87 -2.81
CA SER A 67 -12.10 8.45 -1.45
C SER A 67 -11.01 7.58 -0.80
N LEU A 68 -10.06 7.11 -1.60
CA LEU A 68 -8.93 6.27 -1.17
C LEU A 68 -7.60 7.04 -1.07
N CYS A 69 -7.65 8.37 -1.23
CA CYS A 69 -6.57 9.29 -0.91
C CYS A 69 -6.79 9.87 0.50
N GLU A 70 -5.71 10.35 1.11
CA GLU A 70 -5.82 11.09 2.36
C GLU A 70 -6.59 12.39 2.15
N LEU A 71 -7.16 12.93 3.23
CA LEU A 71 -8.03 14.11 3.18
C LEU A 71 -7.32 15.34 2.58
N THR A 72 -6.01 15.45 2.77
CA THR A 72 -5.19 16.56 2.27
C THR A 72 -4.68 16.32 0.86
N GLU A 73 -4.77 15.11 0.32
CA GLU A 73 -4.21 14.75 -0.98
C GLU A 73 -5.17 15.05 -2.14
N ILE A 74 -4.58 15.28 -3.32
CA ILE A 74 -5.29 15.37 -4.59
C ILE A 74 -5.19 14.03 -5.32
N ALA A 75 -6.32 13.57 -5.86
CA ALA A 75 -6.37 12.44 -6.78
C ALA A 75 -5.99 12.89 -8.21
N GLU A 76 -4.76 12.63 -8.60
CA GLU A 76 -4.23 12.95 -9.93
C GLU A 76 -4.43 11.77 -10.88
N LEU A 77 -5.05 12.01 -12.05
CA LEU A 77 -5.23 10.98 -13.07
C LEU A 77 -3.87 10.52 -13.61
N ARG A 78 -3.63 9.20 -13.61
CA ARG A 78 -2.36 8.63 -14.05
C ARG A 78 -2.49 7.89 -15.37
N PHE A 79 -1.55 8.22 -16.25
CA PHE A 79 -1.34 7.53 -17.52
C PHE A 79 -0.05 6.72 -17.45
N VAL A 80 -0.16 5.43 -17.74
CA VAL A 80 0.97 4.49 -17.75
C VAL A 80 0.92 3.61 -19.00
N PRO A 81 2.09 3.16 -19.50
CA PRO A 81 2.13 2.20 -20.59
C PRO A 81 1.62 0.84 -20.11
N THR A 82 0.79 0.26 -20.97
CA THR A 82 0.27 -1.11 -20.89
C THR A 82 0.64 -1.84 -22.19
N ARG A 83 0.32 -3.13 -22.29
CA ARG A 83 0.70 -3.95 -23.46
C ARG A 83 0.16 -3.40 -24.78
N ASP A 84 -1.04 -2.82 -24.76
CA ASP A 84 -1.81 -2.40 -25.93
C ASP A 84 -2.03 -0.88 -26.01
N ASN A 85 -1.85 -0.13 -24.91
CA ASN A 85 -1.98 1.32 -24.89
C ASN A 85 -0.80 1.99 -24.15
N PRO A 86 -0.02 2.87 -24.82
CA PRO A 86 1.11 3.58 -24.18
C PRO A 86 0.67 4.66 -23.17
N GLN A 87 -0.58 5.12 -23.23
CA GLN A 87 -1.16 6.17 -22.39
C GLN A 87 -2.48 5.67 -21.79
N CYS A 88 -2.45 4.57 -21.04
CA CYS A 88 -3.65 4.02 -20.41
C CYS A 88 -4.04 4.82 -19.15
N PRO A 89 -5.29 5.33 -19.04
CA PRO A 89 -5.80 6.00 -17.84
C PRO A 89 -6.15 4.96 -16.76
N ILE A 90 -5.13 4.39 -16.13
CA ILE A 90 -5.28 3.23 -15.24
C ILE A 90 -6.07 3.52 -13.96
N GLY A 91 -6.07 4.78 -13.51
CA GLY A 91 -6.68 5.24 -12.27
C GLY A 91 -6.00 6.51 -11.75
N TYR A 92 -6.04 6.72 -10.44
CA TYR A 92 -5.46 7.90 -9.79
C TYR A 92 -4.24 7.57 -8.94
N ARG A 93 -3.35 8.55 -8.82
CA ARG A 93 -2.32 8.66 -7.79
C ARG A 93 -2.77 9.69 -6.78
N CYS A 94 -2.58 9.39 -5.50
CA CYS A 94 -2.70 10.41 -4.48
C CYS A 94 -1.38 11.16 -4.39
N ARG A 95 -1.44 12.50 -4.41
CA ARG A 95 -0.28 13.36 -4.21
C ARG A 95 -0.63 14.50 -3.28
N GLU A 96 0.36 14.99 -2.56
CA GLU A 96 0.21 16.23 -1.81
C GLU A 96 0.00 17.40 -2.80
N PRO A 97 -0.94 18.31 -2.52
CA PRO A 97 -1.09 19.56 -3.24
C PRO A 97 0.14 20.45 -3.06
N ASP A 98 0.49 21.21 -4.10
CA ASP A 98 1.52 22.24 -4.04
C ASP A 98 0.91 23.65 -4.02
N TYR A 99 1.74 24.69 -3.86
CA TYR A 99 1.27 26.09 -3.85
C TYR A 99 0.52 26.47 -5.13
N GLY A 100 0.89 25.88 -6.28
CA GLY A 100 0.28 26.15 -7.58
C GLY A 100 -1.15 25.64 -7.67
N ASP A 101 -1.47 24.51 -7.04
CA ASP A 101 -2.83 23.96 -6.99
C ASP A 101 -3.84 24.90 -6.30
N TRP A 102 -3.37 25.79 -5.41
CA TRP A 102 -4.20 26.77 -4.69
C TRP A 102 -4.22 28.16 -5.35
N ASN A 103 -3.30 28.43 -6.28
CA ASN A 103 -3.21 29.73 -6.93
C ASN A 103 -4.20 29.84 -8.09
N TRP A 104 -5.49 29.92 -7.76
CA TRP A 104 -6.59 30.10 -8.71
C TRP A 104 -6.50 31.42 -9.52
N ASN A 105 -5.63 32.37 -9.14
CA ASN A 105 -5.51 33.71 -9.74
C ASN A 105 -4.22 33.91 -10.57
N GLY A 106 -3.64 32.85 -11.12
CA GLY A 106 -2.27 32.88 -11.65
C GLY A 106 -2.08 32.60 -13.14
N ASP A 107 -2.91 33.15 -14.03
CA ASP A 107 -2.66 33.31 -15.48
C ASP A 107 -3.36 34.58 -16.01
#